data_AF-A0A351K160-F1
#
_entry.id   AF-A0A351K160-F1
#
_cell.length_a   1.000
_cell.length_b   1.000
_cell.length_c   1.000
_cell.angle_alpha   90.00
_cell.angle_beta   90.00
_cell.angle_gamma   90.00
#
_symmetry.space_group_name_H-M   'P 1'
#
loop_
_entity.id
_entity.type
_entity.pdbx_description
1 polymer ?
#
loop_
_entity_poly.entity_id
_entity_poly.type
_entity_poly.pdbx_seq_one_letter_code
_entity_poly.pdbx_strand_id
1 'polypeptide(L)'
;AAEAGVDDVHIIAALGLHRRMHDYELRHVLGDRIFDAFAPNGTLYQHDAEDPENLAVLGETDHGEVLEINRRVAESDLVVYANVNQVAMDGGWKSLVTGVASYRCLSYHHNPESLQNTRSLMDRHHSALHHSIWRLGKVLRDSGPKVFQIESTINTDAFPSPFDFLSKREWEWTARDRMTYLATAKTLDRMPRRAARKIFHRIEAPYAMTGVYAGFTESVHERTLEDVYRQHIVEVEGQTDILTLGVPFISPYNPESIMNPILVMCMGLGYMFNMYRNKPLVREGGVIIMTHPTY
;
A
#
# COMPACT_ATOMS: atom_id res chain seq x y z
N ALA A 1 15.77 -19.50 14.31
CA ALA A 1 15.26 -20.55 13.42
C ALA A 1 16.10 -21.82 13.58
N ALA A 2 17.35 -21.84 13.09
CA ALA A 2 18.23 -23.01 13.19
C ALA A 2 18.45 -23.54 14.62
N GLU A 3 18.65 -22.66 15.62
CA GLU A 3 18.77 -23.05 17.04
C GLU A 3 17.50 -23.72 17.60
N ALA A 4 16.33 -23.43 17.00
CA ALA A 4 15.06 -24.05 17.34
C ALA A 4 14.70 -25.23 16.41
N GLY A 5 15.64 -25.68 15.56
CA GLY A 5 15.44 -26.80 14.64
C GLY A 5 14.64 -26.48 13.38
N VAL A 6 14.42 -25.20 13.06
CA VAL A 6 13.77 -24.80 11.79
C VAL A 6 14.83 -24.68 10.70
N ASP A 7 14.79 -25.59 9.74
CA ASP A 7 15.73 -25.71 8.61
C ASP A 7 15.08 -25.38 7.25
N ASP A 8 13.76 -25.48 7.13
CA ASP A 8 13.00 -25.14 5.93
C ASP A 8 12.39 -23.73 6.00
N VAL A 9 13.13 -22.72 5.54
CA VAL A 9 12.71 -21.30 5.54
C VAL A 9 12.70 -20.73 4.13
N HIS A 10 11.53 -20.22 3.73
CA HIS A 10 11.33 -19.54 2.45
C HIS A 10 10.85 -18.11 2.66
N ILE A 11 11.26 -17.20 1.77
CA ILE A 11 10.81 -15.81 1.70
C ILE A 11 10.03 -15.63 0.40
N ILE A 12 8.80 -15.13 0.52
CA ILE A 12 7.91 -14.91 -0.62
C ILE A 12 7.54 -13.43 -0.66
N ALA A 13 7.88 -12.73 -1.75
CA ALA A 13 7.38 -11.38 -1.97
C ALA A 13 5.88 -11.42 -2.29
N ALA A 14 5.06 -10.80 -1.44
CA ALA A 14 3.61 -10.80 -1.51
C ALA A 14 3.09 -9.72 -2.49
N LEU A 15 3.13 -10.03 -3.79
CA LEU A 15 2.82 -9.07 -4.85
C LEU A 15 1.34 -8.85 -5.13
N GLY A 16 0.47 -9.81 -4.79
CA GLY A 16 -0.86 -9.90 -5.41
C GLY A 16 -0.76 -9.88 -6.94
N LEU A 17 -1.41 -8.92 -7.58
CA LEU A 17 -1.38 -8.71 -9.05
C LEU A 17 -0.33 -7.68 -9.52
N HIS A 18 0.60 -7.25 -8.67
CA HIS A 18 1.65 -6.34 -9.08
C HIS A 18 2.68 -7.02 -10.00
N ARG A 19 3.41 -6.21 -10.76
CA ARG A 19 4.53 -6.70 -11.57
C ARG A 19 5.59 -7.37 -10.69
N ARG A 20 6.37 -8.28 -11.27
CA ARG A 20 7.58 -8.81 -10.65
C ARG A 20 8.54 -7.67 -10.32
N MET A 21 9.15 -7.77 -9.14
CA MET A 21 10.25 -6.93 -8.70
C MET A 21 11.55 -7.39 -9.34
N HIS A 22 12.43 -6.45 -9.62
CA HIS A 22 13.83 -6.72 -9.98
C HIS A 22 14.64 -7.07 -8.73
N ASP A 23 15.76 -7.76 -8.91
CA ASP A 23 16.66 -8.17 -7.82
C ASP A 23 17.14 -6.97 -6.99
N TYR A 24 17.43 -5.83 -7.62
CA TYR A 24 17.87 -4.64 -6.89
C TYR A 24 16.74 -4.05 -6.02
N GLU A 25 15.46 -4.21 -6.38
CA GLU A 25 14.32 -3.79 -5.57
C GLU A 25 14.16 -4.73 -4.37
N LEU A 26 14.30 -6.05 -4.59
CA LEU A 26 14.31 -7.03 -3.51
C LEU A 26 15.48 -6.80 -2.54
N ARG A 27 16.68 -6.51 -3.06
CA ARG A 27 17.86 -6.14 -2.26
C ARG A 27 17.63 -4.86 -1.46
N HIS A 28 16.98 -3.86 -2.05
CA HIS A 28 16.65 -2.63 -1.34
C HIS A 28 15.72 -2.90 -0.15
N VAL A 29 14.71 -3.76 -0.32
CA VAL A 29 13.75 -4.09 0.75
C VAL A 29 14.35 -5.01 1.82
N LEU A 30 15.09 -6.04 1.42
CA LEU A 30 15.56 -7.11 2.31
C LEU A 30 16.97 -6.86 2.87
N GLY A 31 17.76 -6.03 2.19
CA GLY A 31 19.20 -5.90 2.39
C GLY A 31 20.00 -7.05 1.78
N ASP A 32 21.28 -6.78 1.48
CA ASP A 32 22.16 -7.74 0.78
C ASP A 32 22.30 -9.06 1.53
N ARG A 33 22.43 -9.02 2.86
CA ARG A 33 22.59 -10.23 3.68
C ARG A 33 21.45 -11.23 3.50
N ILE A 34 20.20 -10.75 3.48
CA ILE A 34 19.03 -11.64 3.33
C ILE A 34 18.94 -12.07 1.86
N PHE A 35 19.09 -11.16 0.92
CA PHE A 35 19.03 -11.51 -0.50
C PHE A 35 20.06 -12.60 -0.86
N ASP A 36 21.32 -12.42 -0.47
CA ASP A 36 22.42 -13.34 -0.82
C ASP A 36 22.29 -14.70 -0.13
N ALA A 37 21.59 -14.78 1.00
CA ALA A 37 21.36 -16.04 1.71
C ALA A 37 20.23 -16.89 1.10
N PHE A 38 19.20 -16.26 0.52
CA PHE A 38 17.97 -16.95 0.09
C PHE A 38 17.81 -17.02 -1.44
N ALA A 39 18.17 -15.96 -2.18
CA ALA A 39 17.95 -15.91 -3.63
C ALA A 39 18.73 -16.98 -4.40
N PRO A 40 20.05 -17.18 -4.17
CA PRO A 40 20.82 -18.18 -4.92
C PRO A 40 20.36 -19.63 -4.68
N ASN A 41 19.73 -19.88 -3.53
CA ASN A 41 19.25 -21.20 -3.13
C ASN A 41 17.80 -21.47 -3.58
N GLY A 42 17.16 -20.52 -4.29
CA GLY A 42 15.77 -20.64 -4.73
C GLY A 42 14.74 -20.51 -3.60
N THR A 43 15.16 -20.06 -2.41
CA THR A 43 14.30 -19.91 -1.23
C THR A 43 13.82 -18.47 -1.02
N LEU A 44 14.23 -17.52 -1.89
CA LEU A 44 13.56 -16.23 -2.09
C LEU A 44 12.93 -16.20 -3.48
N TYR A 45 11.61 -16.04 -3.52
CA TYR A 45 10.87 -15.87 -4.77
C TYR A 45 9.65 -14.97 -4.56
N GLN A 46 8.87 -14.77 -5.62
CA GLN A 46 7.77 -13.82 -5.62
C GLN A 46 6.46 -14.57 -5.90
N HIS A 47 5.37 -14.12 -5.30
CA HIS A 47 4.04 -14.68 -5.56
C HIS A 47 3.60 -14.43 -7.01
N ASP A 48 2.91 -15.41 -7.61
CA ASP A 48 2.19 -15.27 -8.88
C ASP A 48 0.70 -15.57 -8.64
N ALA A 49 -0.15 -14.59 -8.87
CA ALA A 49 -1.59 -14.73 -8.66
C ALA A 49 -2.28 -15.49 -9.81
N GLU A 50 -1.58 -15.72 -10.92
CA GLU A 50 -2.11 -16.35 -12.14
C GLU A 50 -1.46 -17.72 -12.45
N ASP A 51 -0.67 -18.26 -11.52
CA ASP A 51 -0.03 -19.59 -11.66
C ASP A 51 -0.85 -20.69 -10.97
N PRO A 52 -1.79 -21.36 -11.67
CA PRO A 52 -2.65 -22.38 -11.05
C PRO A 52 -1.88 -23.57 -10.49
N GLU A 53 -0.66 -23.85 -10.99
CA GLU A 53 0.15 -24.95 -10.49
C GLU A 53 0.75 -24.65 -9.11
N ASN A 54 0.85 -23.38 -8.70
CA ASN A 54 1.39 -22.97 -7.40
C ASN A 54 0.36 -22.27 -6.49
N LEU A 55 -0.93 -22.53 -6.74
CA LEU A 55 -2.05 -22.05 -5.93
C LEU A 55 -2.78 -23.21 -5.24
N ALA A 56 -3.36 -22.92 -4.08
CA ALA A 56 -4.13 -23.87 -3.28
C ALA A 56 -5.39 -23.21 -2.70
N VAL A 57 -6.51 -23.93 -2.76
CA VAL A 57 -7.79 -23.50 -2.18
C VAL A 57 -7.84 -23.94 -0.72
N LEU A 58 -8.06 -23.00 0.18
CA LEU A 58 -8.20 -23.26 1.62
C LEU A 58 -9.66 -23.38 2.06
N GLY A 59 -10.58 -22.77 1.31
CA GLY A 59 -12.00 -22.82 1.62
C GLY A 59 -12.80 -21.75 0.88
N GLU A 60 -14.04 -21.60 1.32
CA GLU A 60 -15.02 -20.68 0.74
C GLU A 60 -15.78 -20.00 1.89
N THR A 61 -16.15 -18.73 1.69
CA THR A 61 -17.01 -18.01 2.64
C THR A 61 -18.48 -18.38 2.43
N ASP A 62 -19.35 -18.08 3.40
CA ASP A 62 -20.81 -18.23 3.25
C ASP A 62 -21.41 -17.37 2.12
N HIS A 63 -20.63 -16.45 1.55
CA HIS A 63 -21.00 -15.59 0.43
C HIS A 63 -20.51 -16.11 -0.93
N GLY A 64 -19.89 -17.30 -0.98
CA GLY A 64 -19.38 -17.89 -2.22
C GLY A 64 -18.00 -17.39 -2.64
N GLU A 65 -17.26 -16.76 -1.73
CA GLU A 65 -15.93 -16.20 -2.02
C GLU A 65 -14.87 -17.25 -1.73
N VAL A 66 -14.12 -17.65 -2.75
CA VAL A 66 -13.10 -18.69 -2.63
C VAL A 66 -11.78 -18.09 -2.15
N LEU A 67 -11.28 -18.59 -1.02
CA LEU A 67 -9.93 -18.31 -0.56
C LEU A 67 -8.94 -19.24 -1.26
N GLU A 68 -8.23 -18.70 -2.23
CA GLU A 68 -7.15 -19.37 -2.96
C GLU A 68 -5.88 -18.54 -2.86
N ILE A 69 -4.82 -19.15 -2.34
CA ILE A 69 -3.55 -18.48 -2.05
C ILE A 69 -2.37 -19.30 -2.57
N ASN A 70 -1.17 -18.72 -2.50
CA ASN A 70 0.08 -19.40 -2.79
C ASN A 70 0.19 -20.73 -2.04
N ARG A 71 0.48 -21.82 -2.76
CA ARG A 71 0.52 -23.18 -2.20
C ARG A 71 1.54 -23.31 -1.08
N ARG A 72 2.75 -22.74 -1.24
CA ARG A 72 3.76 -22.79 -0.18
C ARG A 72 3.27 -22.11 1.09
N VAL A 73 2.55 -20.98 0.98
CA VAL A 73 1.94 -20.33 2.16
C VAL A 73 0.89 -21.24 2.78
N ALA A 74 -0.03 -21.79 1.98
CA ALA A 74 -1.11 -22.65 2.45
C ALA A 74 -0.61 -23.91 3.18
N GLU A 75 0.50 -24.49 2.74
CA GLU A 75 1.04 -25.76 3.26
C GLU A 75 2.10 -25.57 4.35
N SER A 76 2.47 -24.33 4.71
CA SER A 76 3.48 -24.06 5.74
C SER A 76 2.95 -24.29 7.16
N ASP A 77 3.76 -24.82 8.07
CA ASP A 77 3.39 -24.96 9.48
C ASP A 77 3.20 -23.61 10.19
N LEU A 78 3.96 -22.59 9.75
CA LEU A 78 3.95 -21.23 10.26
C LEU A 78 4.24 -20.24 9.14
N VAL A 79 3.41 -19.21 9.06
CA VAL A 79 3.60 -18.06 8.18
C VAL A 79 3.90 -16.83 9.03
N VAL A 80 5.05 -16.21 8.81
CA VAL A 80 5.39 -14.89 9.35
C VAL A 80 5.18 -13.86 8.24
N TYR A 81 4.25 -12.94 8.43
CA TYR A 81 4.01 -11.87 7.47
C TYR A 81 4.49 -10.55 8.03
N ALA A 82 5.42 -9.89 7.34
CA ALA A 82 5.96 -8.60 7.73
C ALA A 82 5.60 -7.53 6.70
N ASN A 83 5.02 -6.41 7.14
CA ASN A 83 4.70 -5.30 6.26
C ASN A 83 4.84 -3.93 6.91
N VAL A 84 4.82 -2.92 6.04
CA VAL A 84 4.76 -1.50 6.38
C VAL A 84 3.37 -0.99 6.00
N ASN A 85 2.68 -0.37 6.95
CA ASN A 85 1.40 0.28 6.75
C ASN A 85 1.64 1.77 6.55
N GLN A 86 1.29 2.28 5.36
CA GLN A 86 1.36 3.70 5.04
C GLN A 86 0.00 4.37 5.17
N VAL A 87 -1.09 3.62 5.01
CA VAL A 87 -2.46 4.12 5.14
C VAL A 87 -3.34 3.11 5.89
N ALA A 88 -4.52 3.55 6.34
CA ALA A 88 -5.46 2.71 7.09
C ALA A 88 -6.06 1.55 6.27
N MET A 89 -5.90 1.59 4.94
CA MET A 89 -6.27 0.49 4.05
C MET A 89 -5.29 -0.70 4.13
N ASP A 90 -4.06 -0.49 4.59
CA ASP A 90 -3.01 -1.51 4.62
C ASP A 90 -3.13 -2.43 5.85
N GLY A 91 -2.49 -3.61 5.78
CA GLY A 91 -2.38 -4.54 6.88
C GLY A 91 -3.64 -5.35 7.17
N GLY A 92 -3.68 -5.95 8.35
CA GLY A 92 -4.72 -6.87 8.78
C GLY A 92 -4.79 -8.08 7.86
N TRP A 93 -6.01 -8.58 7.65
CA TRP A 93 -6.22 -9.74 6.78
C TRP A 93 -5.88 -9.46 5.31
N LYS A 94 -5.92 -8.18 4.86
CA LYS A 94 -5.54 -7.78 3.51
C LYS A 94 -4.13 -8.24 3.14
N SER A 95 -3.21 -8.25 4.09
CA SER A 95 -1.83 -8.72 3.90
C SER A 95 -1.76 -10.09 3.21
N LEU A 96 -2.38 -11.12 3.79
CA LEU A 96 -2.33 -12.48 3.26
C LEU A 96 -3.41 -12.76 2.22
N VAL A 97 -4.64 -12.29 2.43
CA VAL A 97 -5.75 -12.58 1.49
C VAL A 97 -5.77 -11.64 0.28
N THR A 98 -4.77 -10.78 0.13
CA THR A 98 -4.50 -10.04 -1.11
C THR A 98 -3.07 -10.24 -1.61
N GLY A 99 -2.07 -10.15 -0.73
CA GLY A 99 -0.66 -10.17 -1.14
C GLY A 99 -0.17 -11.52 -1.68
N VAL A 100 -0.80 -12.63 -1.28
CA VAL A 100 -0.46 -13.98 -1.76
C VAL A 100 -1.68 -14.72 -2.31
N ALA A 101 -2.73 -13.99 -2.67
CA ALA A 101 -3.98 -14.52 -3.17
C ALA A 101 -4.02 -14.57 -4.70
N SER A 102 -4.70 -15.58 -5.25
CA SER A 102 -4.89 -15.71 -6.70
C SER A 102 -5.75 -14.59 -7.28
N TYR A 103 -5.70 -14.42 -8.61
CA TYR A 103 -6.63 -13.55 -9.33
C TYR A 103 -8.09 -13.89 -9.01
N ARG A 104 -8.43 -15.18 -8.94
CA ARG A 104 -9.78 -15.66 -8.63
C ARG A 104 -10.24 -15.13 -7.26
N CYS A 105 -9.41 -15.31 -6.23
CA CYS A 105 -9.68 -14.80 -4.88
C CYS A 105 -9.84 -13.27 -4.87
N LEU A 106 -8.91 -12.57 -5.51
CA LEU A 106 -8.91 -11.10 -5.57
C LEU A 106 -10.15 -10.53 -6.26
N SER A 107 -10.68 -11.22 -7.28
CA SER A 107 -11.80 -10.75 -8.08
C SER A 107 -13.11 -10.63 -7.30
N TYR A 108 -13.24 -11.28 -6.13
CA TYR A 108 -14.40 -11.15 -5.25
C TYR A 108 -14.49 -9.78 -4.56
N HIS A 109 -13.37 -9.07 -4.38
CA HIS A 109 -13.34 -7.77 -3.70
C HIS A 109 -12.66 -6.63 -4.48
N HIS A 110 -11.95 -6.94 -5.56
CA HIS A 110 -11.40 -5.98 -6.51
C HIS A 110 -12.31 -5.83 -7.75
N ASN A 111 -13.59 -5.53 -7.51
CA ASN A 111 -14.58 -5.38 -8.57
C ASN A 111 -15.41 -4.09 -8.39
N PRO A 112 -16.11 -3.64 -9.46
CA PRO A 112 -16.91 -2.42 -9.40
C PRO A 112 -18.01 -2.45 -8.33
N GLU A 113 -18.63 -3.60 -8.09
CA GLU A 113 -19.68 -3.75 -7.09
C GLU A 113 -19.17 -3.47 -5.67
N SER A 114 -17.99 -4.00 -5.33
CA SER A 114 -17.34 -3.74 -4.04
C SER A 114 -16.99 -2.27 -3.86
N LEU A 115 -16.57 -1.58 -4.93
CA LEU A 115 -16.29 -0.15 -4.88
C LEU A 115 -17.58 0.68 -4.74
N GLN A 116 -18.64 0.35 -5.46
CA GLN A 116 -19.95 1.03 -5.35
C GLN A 116 -20.57 0.92 -3.96
N ASN A 117 -20.32 -0.20 -3.28
CA ASN A 117 -20.80 -0.45 -1.92
C ASN A 117 -19.78 -0.08 -0.82
N THR A 118 -18.62 0.46 -1.19
CA THR A 118 -17.65 1.01 -0.25
C THR A 118 -17.95 2.48 -0.04
N ARG A 119 -18.10 2.90 1.23
CA ARG A 119 -18.11 4.33 1.54
C ARG A 119 -16.69 4.87 1.52
N SER A 120 -15.80 4.34 2.35
CA SER A 120 -14.40 4.77 2.38
C SER A 120 -13.46 3.57 2.42
N LEU A 121 -12.45 3.57 1.56
CA LEU A 121 -11.37 2.57 1.59
C LEU A 121 -10.48 2.70 2.84
N MET A 122 -10.53 3.85 3.51
CA MET A 122 -9.76 4.16 4.73
C MET A 122 -10.54 3.87 6.01
N ASP A 123 -11.76 3.34 5.92
CA ASP A 123 -12.57 2.90 7.06
C ASP A 123 -13.11 1.50 6.81
N ARG A 124 -12.41 0.50 7.37
CA ARG A 124 -12.73 -0.92 7.14
C ARG A 124 -14.17 -1.28 7.52
N HIS A 125 -14.76 -0.60 8.50
CA HIS A 125 -16.11 -0.93 8.98
C HIS A 125 -17.19 -0.47 8.00
N HIS A 126 -16.85 0.45 7.09
CA HIS A 126 -17.75 1.01 6.08
C HIS A 126 -17.25 0.74 4.64
N SER A 127 -16.51 -0.35 4.44
CA SER A 127 -15.97 -0.75 3.15
C SER A 127 -16.34 -2.18 2.81
N ALA A 128 -17.08 -2.37 1.72
CA ALA A 128 -17.41 -3.70 1.22
C ALA A 128 -16.16 -4.49 0.83
N LEU A 129 -15.11 -3.81 0.32
CA LEU A 129 -13.79 -4.41 0.08
C LEU A 129 -13.22 -5.02 1.36
N HIS A 130 -13.17 -4.25 2.46
CA HIS A 130 -12.66 -4.76 3.73
C HIS A 130 -13.57 -5.84 4.33
N HIS A 131 -14.89 -5.74 4.19
CA HIS A 131 -15.80 -6.78 4.67
C HIS A 131 -15.52 -8.13 4.01
N SER A 132 -15.32 -8.16 2.68
CA SER A 132 -14.93 -9.37 1.95
C SER A 132 -13.59 -9.91 2.42
N ILE A 133 -12.57 -9.04 2.49
CA ILE A 133 -11.23 -9.40 2.96
C ILE A 133 -11.27 -10.00 4.38
N TRP A 134 -12.13 -9.49 5.27
CA TRP A 134 -12.24 -10.00 6.64
C TRP A 134 -13.00 -11.32 6.72
N ARG A 135 -13.98 -11.56 5.84
CA ARG A 135 -14.60 -12.89 5.69
C ARG A 135 -13.59 -13.93 5.20
N LEU A 136 -12.81 -13.59 4.19
CA LEU A 136 -11.71 -14.44 3.69
C LEU A 136 -10.63 -14.65 4.77
N GLY A 137 -10.31 -13.61 5.54
CA GLY A 137 -9.40 -13.69 6.68
C GLY A 137 -9.86 -14.67 7.75
N LYS A 138 -11.18 -14.75 8.00
CA LYS A 138 -11.78 -15.77 8.87
C LYS A 138 -11.55 -17.18 8.32
N VAL A 139 -11.74 -17.41 7.01
CA VAL A 139 -11.45 -18.71 6.39
C VAL A 139 -9.97 -19.07 6.54
N LEU A 140 -9.07 -18.10 6.31
CA LEU A 140 -7.63 -18.31 6.49
C LEU A 140 -7.28 -18.68 7.94
N ARG A 141 -7.88 -18.01 8.92
CA ARG A 141 -7.68 -18.30 10.34
C ARG A 141 -8.18 -19.69 10.74
N ASP A 142 -9.34 -20.08 10.22
CA ASP A 142 -10.04 -21.29 10.66
C ASP A 142 -9.52 -22.55 9.93
N SER A 143 -9.04 -22.42 8.69
CA SER A 143 -8.65 -23.55 7.82
C SER A 143 -7.21 -23.49 7.31
N GLY A 144 -6.50 -22.39 7.51
CA GLY A 144 -5.15 -22.16 7.00
C GLY A 144 -4.02 -22.44 7.98
N PRO A 145 -2.78 -22.06 7.62
CA PRO A 145 -1.61 -22.23 8.47
C PRO A 145 -1.66 -21.31 9.69
N LYS A 146 -0.79 -21.57 10.69
CA LYS A 146 -0.60 -20.60 11.79
C LYS A 146 0.03 -19.32 11.23
N VAL A 147 -0.53 -18.18 11.59
CA VAL A 147 -0.03 -16.87 11.16
C VAL A 147 0.52 -16.08 12.34
N PHE A 148 1.73 -15.54 12.17
CA PHE A 148 2.31 -14.54 13.05
C PHE A 148 2.50 -13.24 12.26
N GLN A 149 1.65 -12.25 12.53
CA GLN A 149 1.65 -10.98 11.84
C GLN A 149 2.67 -10.03 12.46
N ILE A 150 3.40 -9.28 11.64
CA ILE A 150 4.25 -8.14 12.03
C ILE A 150 3.83 -6.94 11.19
N GLU A 151 3.19 -5.96 11.81
CA GLU A 151 2.85 -4.69 11.18
C GLU A 151 3.74 -3.59 11.72
N SER A 152 4.21 -2.73 10.82
CA SER A 152 4.96 -1.53 11.16
C SER A 152 4.28 -0.30 10.58
N THR A 153 4.37 0.82 11.28
CA THR A 153 3.88 2.13 10.80
C THR A 153 5.05 3.05 10.56
N ILE A 154 4.91 3.97 9.61
CA ILE A 154 5.88 5.02 9.33
C ILE A 154 5.25 6.39 9.48
N ASN A 155 6.10 7.41 9.69
CA ASN A 155 5.67 8.80 9.71
C ASN A 155 5.26 9.30 8.32
N THR A 156 4.70 10.50 8.27
CA THR A 156 4.28 11.17 7.03
C THR A 156 5.36 12.10 6.43
N ASP A 157 6.63 11.89 6.77
CA ASP A 157 7.72 12.73 6.28
C ASP A 157 8.05 12.39 4.82
N ALA A 158 7.39 13.09 3.90
CA ALA A 158 7.42 12.80 2.47
C ALA A 158 8.65 13.37 1.74
N PHE A 159 9.36 14.35 2.32
CA PHE A 159 10.41 15.08 1.63
C PHE A 159 11.64 15.32 2.51
N PRO A 160 12.86 14.96 2.06
CA PRO A 160 14.07 15.18 2.83
C PRO A 160 14.43 16.67 2.88
N SER A 161 15.34 17.05 3.79
CA SER A 161 15.68 18.45 4.10
C SER A 161 15.85 19.40 2.90
N PRO A 162 16.48 19.05 1.75
CA PRO A 162 16.57 19.96 0.60
C PRO A 162 15.22 20.31 -0.05
N PHE A 163 14.19 19.50 0.19
CA PHE A 163 12.86 19.60 -0.40
C PHE A 163 11.76 19.77 0.65
N ASP A 164 12.11 20.02 1.91
CA ASP A 164 11.17 20.12 3.05
C ASP A 164 10.09 21.21 2.85
N PHE A 165 10.39 22.24 2.07
CA PHE A 165 9.46 23.33 1.73
C PHE A 165 8.23 22.84 0.97
N LEU A 166 8.32 21.69 0.27
CA LEU A 166 7.18 21.05 -0.39
C LEU A 166 6.15 20.49 0.60
N SER A 167 6.56 20.23 1.85
CA SER A 167 5.68 19.79 2.94
C SER A 167 5.07 20.95 3.73
N LYS A 168 5.48 22.20 3.47
CA LYS A 168 5.03 23.39 4.21
C LYS A 168 3.97 24.14 3.42
N ARG A 169 3.00 24.74 4.12
CA ARG A 169 2.02 25.62 3.47
C ARG A 169 2.69 26.91 3.01
N GLU A 170 2.27 27.49 1.89
CA GLU A 170 2.96 28.66 1.30
C GLU A 170 3.03 29.88 2.25
N TRP A 171 2.06 30.03 3.16
CA TRP A 171 2.08 31.08 4.18
C TRP A 171 3.04 30.78 5.35
N GLU A 172 3.46 29.54 5.53
CA GLU A 172 4.49 29.11 6.50
C GLU A 172 5.91 29.25 5.91
N TRP A 173 6.04 29.54 4.61
CA TRP A 173 7.33 29.66 3.94
C TRP A 173 8.13 30.87 4.42
N THR A 174 9.37 30.59 4.84
CA THR A 174 10.40 31.59 5.10
C THR A 174 10.90 32.24 3.81
N ALA A 175 11.69 33.30 3.92
CA ALA A 175 12.39 33.88 2.76
C ALA A 175 13.28 32.85 2.04
N ARG A 176 13.89 31.93 2.80
CA ARG A 176 14.69 30.83 2.25
C ARG A 176 13.84 29.87 1.43
N ASP A 177 12.70 29.41 1.96
CA ASP A 177 11.79 28.48 1.27
C ASP A 177 11.30 29.07 -0.06
N ARG A 178 10.89 30.35 -0.05
CA ARG A 178 10.45 31.07 -1.26
C ARG A 178 11.55 31.16 -2.31
N MET A 179 12.79 31.49 -1.90
CA MET A 179 13.94 31.53 -2.83
C MET A 179 14.24 30.14 -3.39
N THR A 180 14.23 29.09 -2.55
CA THR A 180 14.43 27.70 -2.98
C THR A 180 13.37 27.28 -3.99
N TYR A 181 12.10 27.56 -3.73
CA TYR A 181 11.01 27.28 -4.67
C TYR A 181 11.24 27.98 -6.01
N LEU A 182 11.50 29.30 -6.01
CA LEU A 182 11.70 30.06 -7.25
C LEU A 182 12.90 29.58 -8.06
N ALA A 183 14.00 29.25 -7.39
CA ALA A 183 15.18 28.68 -8.03
C ALA A 183 14.88 27.30 -8.63
N THR A 184 14.18 26.45 -7.87
CA THR A 184 13.80 25.09 -8.29
C THR A 184 12.86 25.14 -9.49
N ALA A 185 11.77 25.91 -9.41
CA ALA A 185 10.79 26.08 -10.49
C ALA A 185 11.46 26.59 -11.77
N LYS A 186 12.22 27.69 -11.71
CA LYS A 186 12.93 28.26 -12.88
C LYS A 186 13.95 27.31 -13.49
N THR A 187 14.56 26.44 -12.69
CA THR A 187 15.52 25.44 -13.16
C THR A 187 14.78 24.30 -13.86
N LEU A 188 13.72 23.79 -13.24
CA LEU A 188 12.89 22.72 -13.81
C LEU A 188 12.20 23.16 -15.12
N ASP A 189 11.72 24.39 -15.21
CA ASP A 189 11.10 24.95 -16.44
C ASP A 189 12.04 24.97 -17.64
N ARG A 190 13.35 25.09 -17.39
CA ARG A 190 14.39 25.08 -18.44
C ARG A 190 14.96 23.70 -18.72
N MET A 191 14.62 22.71 -17.88
CA MET A 191 15.19 21.38 -17.95
C MET A 191 14.39 20.49 -18.92
N PRO A 192 15.04 19.58 -19.67
CA PRO A 192 14.31 18.54 -20.40
C PRO A 192 13.43 17.74 -19.44
N ARG A 193 12.16 17.50 -19.82
CA ARG A 193 11.16 16.81 -18.98
C ARG A 193 11.66 15.49 -18.40
N ARG A 194 12.39 14.70 -19.19
CA ARG A 194 12.97 13.42 -18.76
C ARG A 194 13.96 13.59 -17.60
N ALA A 195 14.76 14.65 -17.61
CA ALA A 195 15.73 14.94 -16.57
C ALA A 195 15.03 15.46 -15.29
N ALA A 196 14.06 16.38 -15.44
CA ALA A 196 13.24 16.84 -14.32
C ALA A 196 12.55 15.67 -13.60
N ARG A 197 11.91 14.78 -14.37
CA ARG A 197 11.29 13.55 -13.83
C ARG A 197 12.28 12.67 -13.08
N LYS A 198 13.47 12.47 -13.63
CA LYS A 198 14.52 11.65 -12.99
C LYS A 198 14.95 12.23 -11.64
N ILE A 199 14.91 13.56 -11.46
CA ILE A 199 15.18 14.19 -10.17
C ILE A 199 14.08 13.82 -9.18
N PHE A 200 12.81 14.04 -9.53
CA PHE A 200 11.68 13.76 -8.62
C PHE A 200 11.58 12.29 -8.22
N HIS A 201 11.78 11.35 -9.15
CA HIS A 201 11.77 9.91 -8.86
C HIS A 201 12.98 9.41 -8.06
N ARG A 202 13.99 10.26 -7.82
CA ARG A 202 15.16 9.96 -6.96
C ARG A 202 15.04 10.53 -5.56
N ILE A 203 13.99 11.31 -5.29
CA ILE A 203 13.76 11.85 -3.96
C ILE A 203 13.22 10.71 -3.10
N GLU A 204 14.02 10.29 -2.12
CA GLU A 204 13.62 9.31 -1.13
C GLU A 204 13.07 10.04 0.09
N ALA A 205 11.86 9.65 0.51
CA ALA A 205 11.24 10.15 1.72
C ALA A 205 12.04 9.65 2.95
N PRO A 206 12.39 10.51 3.91
CA PRO A 206 13.12 10.14 5.11
C PRO A 206 12.19 9.49 6.15
N TYR A 207 11.44 8.47 5.73
CA TYR A 207 10.46 7.81 6.58
C TYR A 207 11.12 7.24 7.84
N ALA A 208 10.50 7.54 8.97
CA ALA A 208 10.88 6.96 10.26
C ALA A 208 9.77 6.03 10.74
N MET A 209 10.17 4.89 11.27
CA MET A 209 9.25 3.93 11.87
C MET A 209 8.63 4.52 13.14
N THR A 210 7.30 4.50 13.21
CA THR A 210 6.53 5.06 14.34
C THR A 210 5.99 3.98 15.28
N GLY A 211 5.93 2.74 14.83
CA GLY A 211 5.46 1.60 15.62
C GLY A 211 5.77 0.27 14.95
N VAL A 212 5.91 -0.78 15.77
CA VAL A 212 6.04 -2.18 15.35
C VAL A 212 5.22 -3.04 16.29
N TYR A 213 4.28 -3.80 15.73
CA TYR A 213 3.37 -4.66 16.48
C TYR A 213 3.45 -6.06 15.89
N ALA A 214 3.50 -7.07 16.77
CA ALA A 214 3.64 -8.46 16.35
C ALA A 214 2.75 -9.40 17.16
N GLY A 215 2.13 -10.38 16.50
CA GLY A 215 1.22 -11.32 17.15
C GLY A 215 0.02 -11.72 16.29
N PHE A 216 -1.15 -11.83 16.91
CA PHE A 216 -2.40 -12.21 16.24
C PHE A 216 -2.92 -11.07 15.36
N THR A 217 -3.18 -11.38 14.08
CA THR A 217 -3.49 -10.43 13.01
C THR A 217 -4.50 -9.36 13.39
N GLU A 218 -5.67 -9.74 13.94
CA GLU A 218 -6.71 -8.77 14.26
C GLU A 218 -6.27 -7.80 15.38
N SER A 219 -5.69 -8.32 16.46
CA SER A 219 -5.24 -7.50 17.59
C SER A 219 -4.05 -6.59 17.26
N VAL A 220 -3.13 -7.08 16.43
CA VAL A 220 -2.01 -6.30 15.90
C VAL A 220 -2.55 -5.15 15.06
N HIS A 221 -3.46 -5.46 14.15
CA HIS A 221 -4.00 -4.49 13.23
C HIS A 221 -4.81 -3.37 13.92
N GLU A 222 -5.54 -3.65 15.01
CA GLU A 222 -6.17 -2.59 15.81
C GLU A 222 -5.16 -1.55 16.30
N ARG A 223 -4.03 -2.02 16.85
CA ARG A 223 -2.96 -1.14 17.35
C ARG A 223 -2.27 -0.38 16.23
N THR A 224 -2.04 -1.03 15.09
CA THR A 224 -1.51 -0.37 13.91
C THR A 224 -2.43 0.76 13.44
N LEU A 225 -3.75 0.53 13.40
CA LEU A 225 -4.73 1.54 13.01
C LEU A 225 -4.76 2.73 13.97
N GLU A 226 -4.63 2.51 15.29
CA GLU A 226 -4.52 3.60 16.27
C GLU A 226 -3.35 4.54 15.94
N ASP A 227 -2.19 3.99 15.57
CA ASP A 227 -1.01 4.77 15.18
C ASP A 227 -1.18 5.51 13.86
N VAL A 228 -1.74 4.84 12.85
CA VAL A 228 -1.99 5.43 11.53
C VAL A 228 -3.01 6.57 11.66
N TYR A 229 -4.10 6.37 12.40
CA TYR A 229 -5.14 7.38 12.59
C TYR A 229 -4.66 8.58 13.40
N ARG A 230 -3.82 8.38 14.41
CA ARG A 230 -3.23 9.47 15.19
C ARG A 230 -2.46 10.47 14.32
N GLN A 231 -1.89 10.01 13.21
CA GLN A 231 -1.08 10.83 12.31
C GLN A 231 -1.88 11.40 11.14
N HIS A 232 -2.85 10.63 10.60
CA HIS A 232 -3.54 10.99 9.36
C HIS A 232 -4.88 11.70 9.55
N ILE A 233 -5.54 11.55 10.70
CA ILE A 233 -6.85 12.17 10.90
C ILE A 233 -6.68 13.67 11.11
N VAL A 234 -7.28 14.43 10.21
CA VAL A 234 -7.44 15.88 10.33
C VAL A 234 -8.93 16.16 10.40
N GLU A 235 -9.36 16.84 11.46
CA GLU A 235 -10.74 17.28 11.59
C GLU A 235 -11.01 18.45 10.64
N VAL A 236 -12.13 18.36 9.93
CA VAL A 236 -12.58 19.38 8.98
C VAL A 236 -14.07 19.65 9.22
N GLU A 237 -14.47 20.91 9.03
CA GLU A 237 -15.86 21.33 9.22
C GLU A 237 -16.63 21.27 7.90
N GLY A 238 -17.70 20.47 7.86
CA GLY A 238 -18.61 20.40 6.72
C GLY A 238 -18.04 19.70 5.47
N GLN A 239 -18.74 19.89 4.35
CA GLN A 239 -18.32 19.44 3.02
C GLN A 239 -18.22 20.66 2.09
N THR A 240 -17.28 20.64 1.15
CA THR A 240 -17.10 21.72 0.16
C THR A 240 -17.94 21.50 -1.09
N ASP A 241 -18.34 22.58 -1.76
CA ASP A 241 -18.89 22.57 -3.13
C ASP A 241 -17.82 22.19 -4.16
N ILE A 242 -16.57 22.61 -3.94
CA ILE A 242 -15.44 22.42 -4.86
C ILE A 242 -14.24 21.91 -4.07
N LEU A 243 -13.72 20.74 -4.44
CA LEU A 243 -12.51 20.14 -3.88
C LEU A 243 -11.40 20.15 -4.92
N THR A 244 -10.23 20.71 -4.56
CA THR A 244 -9.03 20.67 -5.41
C THR A 244 -8.08 19.60 -4.89
N LEU A 245 -7.57 18.74 -5.79
CA LEU A 245 -6.67 17.65 -5.44
C LEU A 245 -5.44 17.66 -6.36
N GLY A 246 -4.25 17.83 -5.76
CA GLY A 246 -2.98 17.60 -6.45
C GLY A 246 -2.66 16.11 -6.46
N VAL A 247 -2.79 15.46 -7.61
CA VAL A 247 -2.49 14.02 -7.71
C VAL A 247 -0.96 13.86 -7.72
N PRO A 248 -0.39 12.98 -6.87
CA PRO A 248 1.05 12.74 -6.85
C PRO A 248 1.51 12.08 -8.15
N PHE A 249 2.80 12.22 -8.46
CA PHE A 249 3.42 11.61 -9.65
C PHE A 249 3.84 10.13 -9.41
N ILE A 250 3.60 9.62 -8.20
CA ILE A 250 3.89 8.24 -7.78
C ILE A 250 2.60 7.60 -7.26
N SER A 251 2.43 6.35 -7.61
CA SER A 251 1.40 5.42 -7.14
C SER A 251 2.03 4.03 -6.99
N PRO A 252 1.36 3.09 -6.29
CA PRO A 252 1.81 1.70 -6.23
C PRO A 252 1.95 1.01 -7.61
N TYR A 253 1.35 1.58 -8.66
CA TYR A 253 1.25 0.96 -9.99
C TYR A 253 2.16 1.57 -11.06
N ASN A 254 2.99 2.57 -10.74
CA ASN A 254 3.99 3.11 -11.67
C ASN A 254 5.44 3.04 -11.18
N PRO A 255 5.89 1.97 -10.51
CA PRO A 255 7.30 1.87 -10.13
C PRO A 255 8.17 1.90 -11.40
N GLU A 256 9.18 2.77 -11.40
CA GLU A 256 10.06 3.09 -12.55
C GLU A 256 9.38 3.65 -13.80
N SER A 257 8.08 3.97 -13.73
CA SER A 257 7.30 4.48 -14.84
C SER A 257 6.58 5.78 -14.48
N ILE A 258 5.89 6.34 -15.47
CA ILE A 258 4.97 7.47 -15.29
C ILE A 258 3.56 6.98 -15.04
N MET A 259 2.75 7.84 -14.44
CA MET A 259 1.32 7.62 -14.36
C MET A 259 0.66 7.99 -15.69
N ASN A 260 0.16 6.98 -16.40
CA ASN A 260 -0.71 7.18 -17.55
C ASN A 260 -2.09 7.70 -17.10
N PRO A 261 -2.97 8.15 -18.01
CA PRO A 261 -4.29 8.69 -17.64
C PRO A 261 -5.14 7.73 -16.79
N ILE A 262 -5.03 6.41 -16.98
CA ILE A 262 -5.75 5.42 -16.17
C ILE A 262 -5.26 5.44 -14.73
N LEU A 263 -3.94 5.45 -14.52
CA LEU A 263 -3.33 5.51 -13.18
C LEU A 263 -3.63 6.83 -12.48
N VAL A 264 -3.70 7.94 -13.21
CA VAL A 264 -4.12 9.23 -12.66
C VAL A 264 -5.56 9.19 -12.17
N MET A 265 -6.47 8.60 -12.94
CA MET A 265 -7.86 8.43 -12.52
C MET A 265 -7.99 7.45 -11.36
N CYS A 266 -7.20 6.36 -11.35
CA CYS A 266 -7.13 5.42 -10.23
C CYS A 266 -6.67 6.13 -8.94
N MET A 267 -5.60 6.91 -9.00
CA MET A 267 -5.08 7.62 -7.82
C MET A 267 -6.05 8.71 -7.36
N GLY A 268 -6.59 9.51 -8.28
CA GLY A 268 -7.51 10.59 -7.95
C GLY A 268 -8.87 10.12 -7.43
N LEU A 269 -9.58 9.30 -8.22
CA LEU A 269 -10.94 8.85 -7.89
C LEU A 269 -10.96 7.62 -6.99
N GLY A 270 -9.99 6.72 -7.12
CA GLY A 270 -9.89 5.51 -6.31
C GLY A 270 -9.30 5.81 -4.95
N TYR A 271 -8.10 6.37 -4.88
CA TYR A 271 -7.41 6.59 -3.61
C TYR A 271 -7.80 7.91 -2.95
N MET A 272 -7.47 9.05 -3.57
CA MET A 272 -7.56 10.36 -2.93
C MET A 272 -9.00 10.76 -2.57
N PHE A 273 -9.96 10.52 -3.47
CA PHE A 273 -11.38 10.75 -3.16
C PHE A 273 -11.86 9.94 -1.95
N ASN A 274 -11.32 8.73 -1.74
CA ASN A 274 -11.67 7.86 -0.63
C ASN A 274 -10.86 8.13 0.66
N MET A 275 -10.02 9.16 0.69
CA MET A 275 -9.27 9.57 1.89
C MET A 275 -10.15 10.40 2.84
N TYR A 276 -11.21 9.77 3.37
CA TYR A 276 -12.08 10.38 4.37
C TYR A 276 -12.62 9.35 5.36
N ARG A 277 -13.13 9.85 6.49
CA ARG A 277 -13.98 9.07 7.42
C ARG A 277 -15.31 9.79 7.57
N ASN A 278 -16.38 9.04 7.84
CA ASN A 278 -17.75 9.54 7.96
C ASN A 278 -18.38 10.05 6.64
N LYS A 279 -17.85 11.13 6.04
CA LYS A 279 -18.39 11.74 4.82
C LYS A 279 -17.28 12.20 3.87
N PRO A 280 -17.48 12.14 2.53
CA PRO A 280 -16.52 12.70 1.57
C PRO A 280 -16.29 14.19 1.80
N LEU A 281 -15.10 14.69 1.49
CA LEU A 281 -14.79 16.12 1.64
C LEU A 281 -15.63 17.01 0.73
N VAL A 282 -16.03 16.51 -0.45
CA VAL A 282 -16.93 17.20 -1.40
C VAL A 282 -18.36 16.71 -1.21
N ARG A 283 -19.35 17.62 -1.28
CA ARG A 283 -20.76 17.25 -1.18
C ARG A 283 -21.27 16.56 -2.45
N GLU A 284 -22.41 15.87 -2.33
CA GLU A 284 -23.14 15.37 -3.50
C GLU A 284 -23.49 16.52 -4.46
N GLY A 285 -23.26 16.29 -5.76
CA GLY A 285 -23.38 17.31 -6.80
C GLY A 285 -22.29 18.39 -6.80
N GLY A 286 -21.26 18.27 -5.95
CA GLY A 286 -20.08 19.13 -5.98
C GLY A 286 -19.10 18.76 -7.09
N VAL A 287 -18.01 19.54 -7.20
CA VAL A 287 -17.00 19.39 -8.26
C VAL A 287 -15.64 19.06 -7.67
N ILE A 288 -14.96 18.05 -8.22
CA ILE A 288 -13.56 17.76 -7.92
C ILE A 288 -12.70 18.25 -9.09
N ILE A 289 -11.69 19.08 -8.78
CA ILE A 289 -10.68 19.53 -9.73
C ILE A 289 -9.39 18.80 -9.39
N MET A 290 -9.04 17.80 -10.20
CA MET A 290 -7.80 17.05 -10.06
C MET A 290 -6.73 17.63 -10.97
N THR A 291 -5.56 17.93 -10.42
CA THR A 291 -4.41 18.40 -11.18
C THR A 291 -3.33 17.35 -11.20
N HIS A 292 -3.05 16.81 -12.38
CA HIS A 292 -1.88 15.98 -12.65
C HIS A 292 -1.34 16.38 -14.03
N PRO A 293 -0.03 16.52 -14.20
CA PRO A 293 0.56 16.98 -15.46
C PRO A 293 0.68 15.90 -16.56
N THR A 294 0.29 14.65 -16.27
CA THR A 294 0.11 13.52 -17.21
C THR A 294 1.22 13.35 -18.26
N TYR A 295 2.48 13.45 -17.84
CA TYR A 295 3.65 13.33 -18.72
C TYR A 295 4.25 11.93 -18.75
#